data_AF-A0A3S9NM34-F1
#
_entry.id   AF-A0A3S9NM34-F1
#
_cell.length_a   1.000
_cell.length_b   1.000
_cell.length_c   1.000
_cell.angle_alpha   90.00
_cell.angle_beta   90.00
_cell.angle_gamma   90.00
#
_symmetry.space_group_name_H-M   'P 1'
#
loop_
_entity.id
_entity.type
_entity.pdbx_description
1 polymer ?
#
loop_
_entity_poly.entity_id
_entity_poly.type
_entity_poly.pdbx_seq_one_letter_code
_entity_poly.pdbx_strand_id
1 'polypeptide(L)'
;AWAMLVARICQLYPNAVSAVVVEKFFNIYTKWNWPQPVLLKPIEDGPLQVRVWNPRLYPHDRQHRMPVITPAYPSMCATHNITNSTQKVILAELERGSEIMAQINAGKKTWSDLFERHDFFHKHKFYLCVVAATVSTDEEHLKWSGFVESRLRQLVLKLEVTEGVELAHPFVKDFSDSYLLDDVKPEEIINAYGTLSGEELLSKLRKPEKDDKEKKQIHLTKLFIGLDINLSKTEGQQGIKKLDIQYPCSEFYSLCKSWTSFNESMHLIQIKNVKLYDLPNDVYIEGEIRPKKVSKKRKKLTSSDQLKRVKSENSPIANTNT
;
A
#
# COMPACT_ATOMS: atom_id res chain seq x y z
N ALA A 1 14.31 -2.10 -13.33
CA ALA A 1 13.45 -3.29 -13.55
C ALA A 1 12.60 -3.18 -14.82
N TRP A 2 11.70 -2.19 -14.93
CA TRP A 2 10.82 -2.02 -16.10
C TRP A 2 11.54 -2.03 -17.45
N ALA A 3 12.67 -1.34 -17.59
CA ALA A 3 13.46 -1.36 -18.82
C ALA A 3 13.90 -2.78 -19.24
N MET A 4 14.28 -3.64 -18.28
CA MET A 4 14.68 -5.02 -18.57
C MET A 4 13.48 -5.90 -18.93
N LEU A 5 12.32 -5.66 -18.31
CA LEU A 5 11.07 -6.32 -18.69
C LEU A 5 10.72 -5.98 -20.15
N VAL A 6 10.72 -4.70 -20.51
CA VAL A 6 10.47 -4.26 -21.89
C VAL A 6 11.51 -4.82 -22.87
N ALA A 7 12.80 -4.76 -22.52
CA ALA A 7 13.87 -5.30 -23.36
C ALA A 7 13.69 -6.80 -23.65
N ARG A 8 13.21 -7.59 -22.67
CA ARG A 8 12.91 -9.01 -22.89
C ARG A 8 11.80 -9.20 -23.93
N ILE A 9 10.77 -8.35 -23.91
CA ILE A 9 9.71 -8.40 -24.92
C ILE A 9 10.25 -8.04 -26.30
N CYS A 10 11.11 -7.02 -26.41
CA CYS A 10 11.76 -6.67 -27.66
C CYS A 10 12.62 -7.82 -28.22
N GLN A 11 13.29 -8.60 -27.38
CA GLN A 11 14.02 -9.81 -27.81
C GLN A 11 13.10 -10.89 -28.39
N LEU A 12 11.88 -11.04 -27.84
CA LEU A 12 10.90 -12.01 -28.32
C LEU A 12 10.19 -11.56 -29.60
N TYR A 13 10.13 -10.25 -29.86
CA TYR A 13 9.47 -9.65 -31.01
C TYR A 13 10.35 -8.58 -31.69
N PRO A 14 11.45 -8.97 -32.36
CA PRO A 14 12.49 -8.03 -32.82
C PRO A 14 12.01 -7.04 -33.91
N ASN A 15 10.99 -7.41 -34.67
CA ASN A 15 10.44 -6.59 -35.76
C ASN A 15 9.11 -5.92 -35.41
N ALA A 16 8.66 -6.02 -34.15
CA ALA A 16 7.39 -5.42 -33.72
C ALA A 16 7.53 -3.91 -33.49
N VAL A 17 6.48 -3.17 -33.87
CA VAL A 17 6.35 -1.75 -33.51
C VAL A 17 6.00 -1.60 -32.03
N SER A 18 6.26 -0.42 -31.45
CA SER A 18 6.08 -0.15 -30.02
C SER A 18 4.69 -0.48 -29.49
N ALA A 19 3.63 -0.21 -30.26
CA ALA A 19 2.26 -0.54 -29.87
C ALA A 19 2.06 -2.04 -29.61
N VAL A 20 2.62 -2.87 -30.48
CA VAL A 20 2.60 -4.35 -30.33
C VAL A 20 3.49 -4.78 -29.17
N VAL A 21 4.63 -4.13 -28.94
CA VAL A 21 5.49 -4.42 -27.78
C VAL A 21 4.74 -4.18 -26.47
N VAL A 22 3.96 -3.10 -26.35
CA VAL A 22 3.15 -2.83 -25.15
C VAL A 22 2.05 -3.88 -24.98
N GLU A 23 1.36 -4.28 -26.05
CA GLU A 23 0.37 -5.37 -26.00
C GLU A 23 0.99 -6.69 -25.54
N LYS A 24 2.15 -7.06 -26.12
CA LYS A 24 2.87 -8.29 -25.76
C LYS A 24 3.44 -8.24 -24.35
N PHE A 25 3.84 -7.06 -23.87
CA PHE A 25 4.30 -6.86 -22.51
C PHE A 25 3.26 -7.32 -21.49
N PHE A 26 2.02 -6.80 -21.58
CA PHE A 26 0.95 -7.20 -20.67
C PHE A 26 0.60 -8.68 -20.83
N ASN A 27 0.33 -9.11 -22.07
CA ASN A 27 -0.06 -10.50 -22.37
C ASN A 27 0.94 -11.55 -21.86
N ILE A 28 2.24 -11.28 -21.99
CA ILE A 28 3.28 -12.21 -21.55
C ILE A 28 3.45 -12.17 -20.04
N TYR A 29 3.53 -10.99 -19.43
CA TYR A 29 3.81 -10.90 -17.99
C TYR A 29 2.64 -11.28 -17.09
N THR A 30 1.41 -11.19 -17.59
CA THR A 30 0.22 -11.78 -16.93
C THR A 30 0.30 -13.31 -16.88
N LYS A 31 0.86 -13.95 -17.91
CA LYS A 31 0.97 -15.43 -18.03
C LYS A 31 2.35 -15.96 -17.63
N TRP A 32 3.26 -15.09 -17.21
CA TRP A 32 4.61 -15.47 -16.87
C TRP A 32 4.60 -16.34 -15.61
N ASN A 33 5.34 -17.45 -15.65
CA ASN A 33 5.37 -18.42 -14.57
C ASN A 33 6.27 -17.97 -13.41
N TRP A 34 5.90 -16.89 -12.73
CA TRP A 34 6.62 -16.40 -11.55
C TRP A 34 6.73 -17.50 -10.48
N PRO A 35 7.90 -17.72 -9.85
CA PRO A 35 9.08 -16.86 -9.81
C PRO A 35 10.17 -17.18 -10.85
N GLN A 36 9.84 -17.74 -12.03
CA GLN A 36 10.81 -17.92 -13.10
C GLN A 36 11.48 -16.57 -13.46
N PRO A 37 12.82 -16.48 -13.53
CA PRO A 37 13.50 -15.20 -13.72
C PRO A 37 13.40 -14.69 -15.15
N VAL A 38 13.28 -13.37 -15.26
CA VAL A 38 13.46 -12.66 -16.54
C VAL A 38 14.96 -12.42 -16.75
N LEU A 39 15.50 -13.03 -17.79
CA LEU A 39 16.91 -12.94 -18.19
C LEU A 39 17.02 -12.30 -19.59
N LEU A 40 17.94 -11.35 -19.74
CA LEU A 40 18.26 -10.73 -21.04
C LEU A 40 19.40 -11.43 -21.78
N LYS A 41 20.28 -12.12 -21.05
CA LYS A 41 21.33 -12.99 -21.57
C LYS A 41 21.61 -14.11 -20.56
N PRO A 42 22.31 -15.19 -20.94
CA PRO A 42 22.80 -16.17 -19.98
C PRO A 42 23.60 -15.48 -18.85
N ILE A 43 23.43 -15.96 -17.62
CA ILE A 43 24.21 -15.48 -16.48
C ILE A 43 25.65 -15.96 -16.68
N GLU A 44 26.58 -15.01 -16.67
CA GLU A 44 28.01 -15.28 -16.85
C GLU A 44 28.70 -15.49 -15.50
N ASP A 45 29.59 -16.47 -15.47
CA ASP A 45 30.60 -16.56 -14.41
C ASP A 45 31.71 -15.54 -14.67
N GLY A 46 32.38 -15.10 -13.63
CA GLY A 46 33.49 -14.15 -13.76
C GLY A 46 34.60 -14.41 -12.74
N PRO A 47 35.73 -13.73 -12.92
CA PRO A 47 36.97 -14.06 -12.21
C PRO A 47 36.97 -13.64 -10.73
N LEU A 48 36.02 -12.79 -10.31
CA LEU A 48 35.95 -12.31 -8.94
C LEU A 48 35.12 -13.26 -8.07
N GLN A 49 35.51 -13.42 -6.81
CA GLN A 49 34.76 -14.14 -5.78
C GLN A 49 33.58 -13.32 -5.25
N VAL A 50 32.71 -12.88 -6.17
CA VAL A 50 31.52 -12.09 -5.87
C VAL A 50 30.26 -12.95 -6.02
N ARG A 51 29.25 -12.63 -5.22
CA ARG A 51 27.96 -13.32 -5.29
C ARG A 51 27.23 -12.95 -6.58
N VAL A 52 26.95 -13.96 -7.39
CA VAL A 52 26.04 -13.88 -8.54
C VAL A 52 24.69 -14.48 -8.16
N TRP A 53 23.59 -13.88 -8.62
CA TRP A 53 22.24 -14.36 -8.33
C TRP A 53 22.08 -15.84 -8.71
N ASN A 54 21.77 -16.68 -7.73
CA ASN A 54 21.61 -18.12 -7.94
C ASN A 54 20.62 -18.74 -6.93
N PRO A 55 19.36 -19.01 -7.31
CA PRO A 55 18.33 -19.51 -6.40
C PRO A 55 18.54 -20.99 -5.99
N ARG A 56 19.42 -21.72 -6.69
CA ARG A 56 19.80 -23.09 -6.31
C ARG A 56 20.74 -23.07 -5.11
N LEU A 57 21.71 -22.15 -5.11
CA LEU A 57 22.72 -22.03 -4.07
C LEU A 57 22.26 -21.17 -2.88
N TYR A 58 21.62 -20.02 -3.13
CA TYR A 58 21.33 -19.03 -2.09
C TYR A 58 19.83 -19.04 -1.70
N PRO A 59 19.48 -19.35 -0.43
CA PRO A 59 18.09 -19.33 0.04
C PRO A 59 17.39 -17.98 -0.14
N HIS A 60 18.11 -16.86 0.05
CA HIS A 60 17.58 -15.52 -0.16
C HIS A 60 17.14 -15.29 -1.63
N ASP A 61 17.92 -15.78 -2.59
CA ASP A 61 17.58 -15.62 -4.02
C ASP A 61 16.36 -16.44 -4.41
N ARG A 62 16.15 -17.58 -3.74
CA ARG A 62 14.98 -18.45 -3.90
C ARG A 62 13.68 -17.79 -3.42
N GLN A 63 13.77 -16.83 -2.50
CA GLN A 63 12.62 -16.10 -1.96
C GLN A 63 12.18 -14.94 -2.87
N HIS A 64 12.93 -14.60 -3.92
CA HIS A 64 12.54 -13.54 -4.85
C HIS A 64 11.27 -13.92 -5.62
N ARG A 65 10.24 -13.07 -5.50
CA ARG A 65 8.89 -13.34 -6.02
C ARG A 65 8.75 -13.11 -7.52
N MET A 66 9.30 -12.01 -8.02
CA MET A 66 9.28 -11.66 -9.46
C MET A 66 10.68 -11.28 -9.94
N PRO A 67 11.63 -12.23 -10.04
CA PRO A 67 13.03 -11.91 -10.28
C PRO A 67 13.28 -11.36 -11.69
N VAL A 68 13.84 -10.15 -11.75
CA VAL A 68 14.33 -9.51 -12.99
C VAL A 68 15.82 -9.27 -12.84
N ILE A 69 16.63 -9.96 -13.64
CA ILE A 69 18.07 -10.10 -13.40
C ILE A 69 18.87 -9.14 -14.26
N THR A 70 19.82 -8.44 -13.65
CA THR A 70 20.73 -7.52 -14.35
C THR A 70 21.66 -8.29 -15.28
N PRO A 71 21.85 -7.85 -16.53
CA PRO A 71 22.65 -8.58 -17.50
C PRO A 71 24.15 -8.48 -17.21
N ALA A 72 24.64 -7.35 -16.70
CA ALA A 72 26.06 -7.17 -16.44
C ALA A 72 26.52 -8.02 -15.24
N TYR A 73 27.73 -8.59 -15.35
CA TYR A 73 28.39 -9.29 -14.26
C TYR A 73 28.83 -8.30 -13.16
N PRO A 74 28.64 -8.64 -11.86
CA PRO A 74 27.90 -9.78 -11.35
C PRO A 74 26.38 -9.58 -11.44
N SER A 75 25.66 -10.56 -12.00
CA SER A 75 24.21 -10.49 -12.14
C SER A 75 23.50 -10.49 -10.78
N MET A 76 22.55 -9.57 -10.60
CA MET A 76 21.76 -9.39 -9.37
C MET A 76 20.27 -9.27 -9.68
N CYS A 77 19.43 -9.50 -8.67
CA CYS A 77 17.99 -9.28 -8.79
C CYS A 77 17.64 -7.80 -8.55
N ALA A 78 17.14 -7.12 -9.59
CA ALA A 78 16.71 -5.72 -9.51
C ALA A 78 15.36 -5.53 -8.80
N THR A 79 14.67 -6.62 -8.48
CA THR A 79 13.31 -6.63 -7.91
C THR A 79 13.24 -7.39 -6.58
N HIS A 80 14.35 -7.47 -5.85
CA HIS A 80 14.45 -8.14 -4.55
C HIS A 80 13.52 -7.55 -3.47
N ASN A 81 13.01 -6.33 -3.67
CA ASN A 81 12.09 -5.65 -2.76
C ASN A 81 10.60 -6.00 -2.98
N ILE A 82 10.24 -6.81 -3.98
CA ILE A 82 8.84 -7.19 -4.21
C ILE A 82 8.34 -8.11 -3.09
N THR A 83 7.30 -7.67 -2.38
CA THR A 83 6.58 -8.42 -1.35
C THR A 83 5.38 -9.19 -1.93
N ASN A 84 4.70 -10.00 -1.13
CA ASN A 84 3.49 -10.69 -1.55
C ASN A 84 2.41 -9.70 -2.01
N SER A 85 2.21 -8.64 -1.23
CA SER A 85 1.20 -7.63 -1.50
C SER A 85 1.52 -6.85 -2.79
N THR A 86 2.76 -6.39 -2.96
CA THR A 86 3.13 -5.67 -4.19
C THR A 86 3.09 -6.57 -5.42
N GLN A 87 3.40 -7.87 -5.29
CA GLN A 87 3.25 -8.83 -6.39
C GLN A 87 1.78 -8.92 -6.83
N LYS A 88 0.84 -9.06 -5.89
CA LYS A 88 -0.60 -9.07 -6.21
C LYS A 88 -1.04 -7.79 -6.93
N VAL A 89 -0.57 -6.63 -6.48
CA VAL A 89 -0.87 -5.34 -7.13
C VAL A 89 -0.31 -5.30 -8.55
N ILE A 90 0.96 -5.66 -8.74
CA ILE A 90 1.59 -5.66 -10.06
C ILE A 90 0.85 -6.61 -11.01
N LEU A 91 0.50 -7.82 -10.56
CA LEU A 91 -0.24 -8.78 -11.39
C LEU A 91 -1.65 -8.29 -11.74
N ALA A 92 -2.35 -7.66 -10.81
CA ALA A 92 -3.65 -7.05 -11.09
C ALA A 92 -3.55 -5.90 -12.12
N GLU A 93 -2.53 -5.06 -12.03
CA GLU A 93 -2.28 -4.00 -13.02
C GLU A 93 -1.84 -4.55 -14.38
N LEU A 94 -1.10 -5.66 -14.41
CA LEU A 94 -0.76 -6.36 -15.66
C LEU A 94 -2.01 -6.93 -16.34
N GLU A 95 -2.93 -7.53 -15.57
CA GLU A 95 -4.22 -8.01 -16.08
C GLU A 95 -5.07 -6.84 -16.62
N ARG A 96 -5.24 -5.76 -15.83
CA ARG A 96 -5.95 -4.55 -16.26
C ARG A 96 -5.36 -4.00 -17.57
N GLY A 97 -4.03 -3.94 -17.68
CA GLY A 97 -3.36 -3.50 -18.89
C GLY A 97 -3.63 -4.42 -20.09
N SER A 98 -3.61 -5.74 -19.87
CA SER A 98 -3.93 -6.75 -20.89
C SER A 98 -5.36 -6.58 -21.42
N GLU A 99 -6.33 -6.42 -20.53
CA GLU A 99 -7.74 -6.20 -20.89
C GLU A 99 -7.94 -4.89 -21.67
N ILE A 100 -7.32 -3.78 -21.23
CA ILE A 100 -7.41 -2.50 -21.92
C ILE A 100 -6.76 -2.59 -23.31
N MET A 101 -5.58 -3.22 -23.43
CA MET A 101 -4.92 -3.41 -24.72
C MET A 101 -5.76 -4.24 -25.69
N ALA A 102 -6.46 -5.27 -25.21
CA ALA A 102 -7.40 -6.03 -26.04
C ALA A 102 -8.57 -5.16 -26.53
N GLN A 103 -9.07 -4.24 -25.70
CA GLN A 103 -10.13 -3.31 -26.07
C GLN A 103 -9.65 -2.21 -27.04
N ILE A 104 -8.40 -1.74 -26.91
CA ILE A 104 -7.78 -0.82 -27.87
C ILE A 104 -7.66 -1.49 -29.24
N ASN A 105 -7.17 -2.74 -29.29
CA ASN A 105 -7.07 -3.50 -30.54
C ASN A 105 -8.44 -3.76 -31.20
N ALA A 106 -9.50 -3.87 -30.39
CA ALA A 106 -10.88 -3.99 -30.87
C ALA A 106 -11.54 -2.65 -31.24
N GLY A 107 -10.82 -1.53 -31.13
CA GLY A 107 -11.34 -0.18 -31.42
C GLY A 107 -12.34 0.36 -30.39
N LYS A 108 -12.40 -0.22 -29.18
CA LYS A 108 -13.36 0.14 -28.12
C LYS A 108 -12.80 1.12 -27.09
N LYS A 109 -11.48 1.18 -26.95
CA LYS A 109 -10.75 2.06 -26.03
C LYS A 109 -9.60 2.75 -26.73
N THR A 110 -9.01 3.73 -26.05
CA THR A 110 -7.88 4.53 -26.50
C THR A 110 -6.68 4.37 -25.57
N TRP A 111 -5.52 4.86 -25.99
CA TRP A 111 -4.31 4.88 -25.13
C TRP A 111 -4.50 5.69 -23.85
N SER A 112 -5.34 6.73 -23.87
CA SER A 112 -5.64 7.54 -22.68
C SER A 112 -6.25 6.69 -21.57
N ASP A 113 -7.07 5.68 -21.90
CA ASP A 113 -7.68 4.78 -20.93
C ASP A 113 -6.63 3.89 -20.22
N LEU A 114 -5.55 3.53 -20.92
CA LEU A 114 -4.45 2.75 -20.33
C LEU A 114 -3.69 3.57 -19.28
N PHE A 115 -3.51 4.87 -19.55
CA PHE A 115 -2.76 5.81 -18.70
C PHE A 115 -3.64 6.58 -17.71
N GLU A 116 -4.90 6.19 -17.55
CA GLU A 116 -5.77 6.73 -16.51
C GLU A 116 -5.11 6.60 -15.13
N ARG A 117 -5.27 7.63 -14.30
CA ARG A 117 -4.68 7.68 -12.96
C ARG A 117 -5.26 6.54 -12.10
N HIS A 118 -4.42 5.99 -11.24
CA HIS A 118 -4.82 4.99 -10.25
C HIS A 118 -5.91 5.52 -9.29
N ASP A 119 -6.67 4.61 -8.70
CA ASP A 119 -7.72 4.89 -7.72
C ASP A 119 -7.30 4.55 -6.28
N PHE A 120 -5.99 4.56 -5.99
CA PHE A 120 -5.43 4.11 -4.70
C PHE A 120 -6.16 4.66 -3.48
N PHE A 121 -6.48 5.95 -3.44
CA PHE A 121 -7.16 6.63 -2.32
C PHE A 121 -8.69 6.52 -2.37
N HIS A 122 -9.24 5.72 -3.28
CA HIS A 122 -10.66 5.39 -3.40
C HIS A 122 -10.91 3.90 -3.18
N LYS A 123 -9.91 3.06 -3.45
CA LYS A 123 -9.99 1.60 -3.51
C LYS A 123 -10.09 0.90 -2.15
N HIS A 124 -9.28 1.31 -1.18
CA HIS A 124 -9.19 0.63 0.11
C HIS A 124 -10.13 1.24 1.16
N LYS A 125 -10.68 0.42 2.07
CA LYS A 125 -11.54 0.93 3.16
C LYS A 125 -10.75 1.54 4.31
N PHE A 126 -9.53 1.05 4.53
CA PHE A 126 -8.64 1.44 5.61
C PHE A 126 -7.24 1.69 5.06
N TYR A 127 -6.54 2.64 5.66
CA TYR A 127 -5.17 3.00 5.35
C TYR A 127 -4.38 3.12 6.64
N LEU A 128 -3.10 2.81 6.57
CA LEU A 128 -2.13 3.26 7.57
C LEU A 128 -1.43 4.50 7.04
N CYS A 129 -1.41 5.55 7.84
CA CYS A 129 -0.65 6.77 7.60
C CYS A 129 0.54 6.76 8.56
N VAL A 130 1.73 6.62 8.00
CA VAL A 130 3.01 6.69 8.73
C VAL A 130 3.53 8.10 8.56
N VAL A 131 3.65 8.84 9.66
CA VAL A 131 4.15 10.22 9.68
C VAL A 131 5.52 10.24 10.34
N ALA A 132 6.53 10.69 9.62
CA ALA A 132 7.83 11.07 10.16
C ALA A 132 7.84 12.59 10.33
N ALA A 133 8.30 13.08 11.48
CA ALA A 133 8.46 14.52 11.69
C ALA A 133 9.80 14.86 12.35
N THR A 134 10.31 16.03 12.01
CA THR A 134 11.58 16.56 12.54
C THR A 134 11.41 18.01 12.97
N VAL A 135 11.78 18.31 14.22
CA VAL A 135 11.87 19.66 14.77
C VAL A 135 13.32 20.13 14.70
N SER A 136 13.77 20.43 13.49
CA SER A 136 15.15 20.84 13.18
C SER A 136 15.21 21.41 11.76
N THR A 137 16.34 21.28 11.09
CA THR A 137 16.53 21.68 9.69
C THR A 137 15.88 20.69 8.72
N ASP A 138 15.62 21.17 7.50
CA ASP A 138 15.13 20.36 6.37
C ASP A 138 16.11 19.24 6.00
N GLU A 139 17.42 19.49 6.10
CA GLU A 139 18.45 18.48 5.85
C GLU A 139 18.37 17.31 6.85
N GLU A 140 18.14 17.61 8.13
CA GLU A 140 17.95 16.57 9.14
C GLU A 140 16.64 15.83 8.91
N HIS A 141 15.59 16.55 8.47
CA HIS A 141 14.34 15.92 8.10
C HIS A 141 14.50 14.94 6.93
N LEU A 142 15.22 15.33 5.88
CA LEU A 142 15.47 14.47 4.72
C LEU A 142 16.17 13.16 5.11
N LYS A 143 17.11 13.22 6.07
CA LYS A 143 17.77 12.02 6.62
C LYS A 143 16.77 11.15 7.38
N TRP A 144 15.96 11.75 8.23
CA TRP A 144 14.99 11.03 9.06
C TRP A 144 13.86 10.41 8.23
N SER A 145 13.18 11.20 7.40
CA SER A 145 12.08 10.74 6.55
C SER A 145 12.57 9.69 5.55
N GLY A 146 13.75 9.89 4.95
CA GLY A 146 14.39 8.91 4.08
C GLY A 146 14.71 7.59 4.80
N PHE A 147 15.14 7.64 6.06
CA PHE A 147 15.32 6.43 6.86
C PHE A 147 13.98 5.71 7.09
N VAL A 148 12.93 6.41 7.52
CA VAL A 148 11.59 5.84 7.73
C VAL A 148 11.03 5.23 6.44
N GLU A 149 11.13 5.96 5.32
CA GLU A 149 10.71 5.49 3.99
C GLU A 149 11.44 4.20 3.60
N SER A 150 12.76 4.15 3.77
CA SER A 150 13.57 2.96 3.45
C SER A 150 13.17 1.71 4.25
N ARG A 151 12.54 1.89 5.41
CA ARG A 151 12.06 0.81 6.28
C ARG A 151 10.60 0.47 6.07
N LEU A 152 9.80 1.28 5.36
CA LEU A 152 8.35 1.07 5.18
C LEU A 152 8.02 -0.34 4.67
N ARG A 153 8.88 -0.91 3.81
CA ARG A 153 8.75 -2.28 3.32
C ARG A 153 8.75 -3.33 4.44
N GLN A 154 9.48 -3.11 5.53
CA GLN A 154 9.51 -4.02 6.68
C GLN A 154 8.15 -4.06 7.39
N LEU A 155 7.46 -2.92 7.48
CA LEU A 155 6.10 -2.87 7.98
C LEU A 155 5.15 -3.63 7.04
N VAL A 156 5.25 -3.43 5.73
CA VAL A 156 4.44 -4.16 4.72
C VAL A 156 4.65 -5.67 4.84
N LEU A 157 5.89 -6.14 4.98
CA LEU A 157 6.21 -7.57 5.15
C LEU A 157 5.58 -8.18 6.40
N LYS A 158 5.52 -7.43 7.51
CA LYS A 158 4.85 -7.90 8.73
C LYS A 158 3.34 -7.86 8.60
N LEU A 159 2.78 -6.80 7.99
CA LEU A 159 1.34 -6.66 7.78
C LEU A 159 0.78 -7.74 6.86
N GLU A 160 1.48 -8.10 5.79
CA GLU A 160 0.97 -9.08 4.80
C GLU A 160 0.92 -10.52 5.33
N VAL A 161 1.53 -10.80 6.47
CA VAL A 161 1.45 -12.09 7.18
C VAL A 161 0.56 -12.01 8.43
N THR A 162 0.05 -10.83 8.79
CA THR A 162 -0.89 -10.66 9.91
C THR A 162 -2.24 -11.26 9.57
N GLU A 163 -2.78 -12.07 10.48
CA GLU A 163 -4.10 -12.68 10.30
C GLU A 163 -5.18 -11.62 10.05
N GLY A 164 -6.03 -11.86 9.05
CA GLY A 164 -7.09 -10.94 8.65
C GLY A 164 -6.65 -9.85 7.66
N VAL A 165 -5.35 -9.65 7.41
CA VAL A 165 -4.87 -8.77 6.33
C VAL A 165 -4.74 -9.58 5.03
N GLU A 166 -5.46 -9.17 3.99
CA GLU A 166 -5.42 -9.80 2.67
C GLU A 166 -4.40 -9.12 1.75
N LEU A 167 -4.27 -7.80 1.87
CA LEU A 167 -3.35 -6.97 1.11
C LEU A 167 -2.87 -5.79 1.96
N ALA A 168 -1.55 -5.56 1.96
CA ALA A 168 -0.93 -4.34 2.47
C ALA A 168 -0.24 -3.61 1.31
N HIS A 169 -0.91 -2.62 0.73
CA HIS A 169 -0.51 -1.93 -0.50
C HIS A 169 0.18 -0.60 -0.17
N PRO A 170 1.54 -0.51 -0.19
CA PRO A 170 2.22 0.76 0.00
C PRO A 170 2.00 1.68 -1.20
N PHE A 171 1.68 2.95 -0.93
CA PHE A 171 1.67 3.98 -1.95
C PHE A 171 3.11 4.34 -2.36
N VAL A 172 3.29 4.79 -3.60
CA VAL A 172 4.62 4.97 -4.22
C VAL A 172 5.20 6.37 -4.09
N LYS A 173 4.46 7.31 -3.46
CA LYS A 173 4.90 8.67 -3.22
C LYS A 173 4.63 9.05 -1.78
N ASP A 174 5.47 9.93 -1.25
CA ASP A 174 5.23 10.61 0.00
C ASP A 174 4.45 11.91 -0.21
N PHE A 175 4.02 12.50 0.90
CA PHE A 175 3.49 13.85 0.96
C PHE A 175 4.22 14.56 2.08
N SER A 176 4.76 15.74 1.78
CA SER A 176 5.58 16.48 2.72
C SER A 176 5.05 17.90 2.91
N ASP A 177 5.11 18.40 4.13
CA ASP A 177 4.74 19.78 4.47
C ASP A 177 5.61 20.30 5.63
N SER A 178 5.57 21.60 5.87
CA SER A 178 6.31 22.22 6.98
C SER A 178 5.52 23.36 7.59
N TYR A 179 5.63 23.51 8.91
CA TYR A 179 4.92 24.53 9.68
C TYR A 179 5.86 25.19 10.68
N LEU A 180 5.64 26.47 10.96
CA LEU A 180 6.26 27.14 12.09
C LEU A 180 5.66 26.61 13.39
N LEU A 181 6.51 26.40 14.40
CA LEU A 181 6.10 25.82 15.67
C LEU A 181 5.49 26.84 16.64
N ASP A 182 5.76 28.14 16.49
CA ASP A 182 5.23 29.24 17.31
C ASP A 182 4.94 28.80 18.77
N ASP A 183 3.66 28.81 19.19
CA ASP A 183 3.21 28.34 20.52
C ASP A 183 2.64 26.90 20.52
N VAL A 184 2.63 26.22 19.38
CA VAL A 184 2.01 24.91 19.19
C VAL A 184 3.04 23.80 19.40
N LYS A 185 2.66 22.80 20.20
CA LYS A 185 3.55 21.67 20.48
C LYS A 185 3.72 20.78 19.23
N PRO A 186 4.93 20.26 18.96
CA PRO A 186 5.16 19.31 17.86
C PRO A 186 4.21 18.11 17.88
N GLU A 187 3.84 17.62 19.07
CA GLU A 187 2.93 16.50 19.25
C GLU A 187 1.52 16.81 18.74
N GLU A 188 1.05 18.04 18.85
CA GLU A 188 -0.28 18.44 18.35
C GLU A 188 -0.31 18.45 16.82
N ILE A 189 0.77 18.95 16.20
CA ILE A 189 0.92 19.00 14.74
C ILE A 189 1.02 17.59 14.16
N ILE A 190 1.89 16.74 14.70
CA ILE A 190 2.02 15.36 14.22
C ILE A 190 0.72 14.59 14.42
N ASN A 191 0.00 14.79 15.54
CA ASN A 191 -1.31 14.16 15.81
C ASN A 191 -2.40 14.60 14.84
N ALA A 192 -2.37 15.84 14.34
CA ALA A 192 -3.29 16.32 13.31
C ALA A 192 -2.90 15.88 11.89
N TYR A 193 -1.60 15.77 11.59
CA TYR A 193 -1.12 15.53 10.23
C TYR A 193 -1.49 14.15 9.67
N GLY A 194 -2.12 14.10 8.50
CA GLY A 194 -2.46 12.83 7.83
C GLY A 194 -3.88 12.33 8.05
N THR A 195 -4.76 13.11 8.68
CA THR A 195 -6.22 12.88 8.71
C THR A 195 -6.97 14.14 8.29
N LEU A 196 -8.18 14.01 7.77
CA LEU A 196 -9.03 15.17 7.48
C LEU A 196 -9.35 15.95 8.75
N SER A 197 -9.67 15.24 9.82
CA SER A 197 -10.01 15.84 11.11
C SER A 197 -8.94 16.81 11.64
N GLY A 198 -7.66 16.61 11.28
CA GLY A 198 -6.57 17.49 11.67
C GLY A 198 -6.37 18.73 10.78
N GLU A 199 -6.98 18.79 9.59
CA GLU A 199 -6.73 19.89 8.65
C GLU A 199 -7.19 21.26 9.16
N GLU A 200 -8.26 21.30 9.96
CA GLU A 200 -8.74 22.56 10.55
C GLU A 200 -7.68 23.17 11.47
N LEU A 201 -6.92 22.34 12.19
CA LEU A 201 -5.80 22.80 13.01
C LEU A 201 -4.64 23.25 12.11
N LEU A 202 -4.25 22.42 11.14
CA LEU A 202 -3.08 22.66 10.30
C LEU A 202 -3.23 23.88 9.38
N SER A 203 -4.44 24.15 8.89
CA SER A 203 -4.74 25.33 8.06
C SER A 203 -4.59 26.66 8.79
N LYS A 204 -4.60 26.65 10.14
CA LYS A 204 -4.35 27.84 10.97
C LYS A 204 -2.85 28.07 11.20
N LEU A 205 -2.00 27.08 10.93
CA LEU A 205 -0.56 27.19 11.10
C LEU A 205 0.09 27.90 9.93
N ARG A 206 1.08 28.74 10.21
CA ARG A 206 1.87 29.41 9.18
C ARG A 206 2.92 28.46 8.61
N LYS A 207 3.07 28.47 7.28
CA LYS A 207 4.16 27.77 6.59
C LYS A 207 5.44 28.61 6.63
N PRO A 208 6.63 27.99 6.74
CA PRO A 208 7.89 28.71 6.77
C PRO A 208 8.18 29.41 5.43
N GLU A 209 8.59 30.66 5.48
CA GLU A 209 9.08 31.44 4.33
C GLU A 209 10.61 31.59 4.37
N LYS A 210 11.20 32.15 3.30
CA LYS A 210 12.67 32.28 3.18
C LYS A 210 13.31 33.07 4.34
N ASP A 211 12.57 33.99 4.93
CA ASP A 211 13.02 34.86 6.02
C ASP A 211 12.84 34.22 7.40
N ASP A 212 12.14 33.09 7.50
CA ASP A 212 11.84 32.41 8.76
C ASP A 212 12.86 31.32 9.15
N LYS A 213 14.03 31.25 8.49
CA LYS A 213 15.03 30.18 8.71
C LYS A 213 15.50 30.04 10.16
N GLU A 214 15.47 31.12 10.94
CA GLU A 214 15.89 31.12 12.34
C GLU A 214 14.76 30.71 13.31
N LYS A 215 13.51 30.65 12.83
CA LYS A 215 12.37 30.24 13.65
C LYS A 215 12.32 28.73 13.78
N LYS A 216 11.82 28.27 14.93
CA LYS A 216 11.56 26.85 15.13
C LYS A 216 10.46 26.41 14.16
N GLN A 217 10.74 25.35 13.42
CA GLN A 217 9.85 24.77 12.44
C GLN A 217 9.81 23.25 12.61
N ILE A 218 8.71 22.66 12.15
CA ILE A 218 8.53 21.22 12.07
C ILE A 218 8.37 20.85 10.59
N HIS A 219 9.14 19.85 10.18
CA HIS A 219 9.04 19.23 8.86
C HIS A 219 8.34 17.88 9.00
N LEU A 220 7.39 17.58 8.12
CA LEU A 220 6.61 16.34 8.16
C LEU A 220 6.60 15.67 6.79
N THR A 221 6.73 14.35 6.80
CA THR A 221 6.50 13.48 5.65
C THR A 221 5.51 12.39 6.05
N LYS A 222 4.45 12.18 5.26
CA LYS A 222 3.50 11.07 5.43
C LYS A 222 3.56 10.08 4.27
N LEU A 223 3.47 8.80 4.62
CA LEU A 223 3.45 7.65 3.74
C LEU A 223 2.16 6.87 3.99
N PHE A 224 1.57 6.31 2.93
CA PHE A 224 0.31 5.55 3.03
C PHE A 224 0.48 4.08 2.68
N ILE A 225 -0.21 3.21 3.42
CA ILE A 225 -0.40 1.80 3.09
C ILE A 225 -1.90 1.52 3.08
N GLY A 226 -2.46 1.16 1.93
CA GLY A 226 -3.84 0.67 1.80
C GLY A 226 -3.97 -0.73 2.38
N LEU A 227 -5.04 -0.98 3.14
CA LEU A 227 -5.32 -2.27 3.77
C LEU A 227 -6.63 -2.85 3.27
N ASP A 228 -6.55 -4.04 2.69
CA ASP A 228 -7.72 -4.90 2.48
C ASP A 228 -7.76 -5.95 3.58
N ILE A 229 -8.89 -5.98 4.29
CA ILE A 229 -9.07 -6.79 5.51
C ILE A 229 -10.20 -7.79 5.26
N ASN A 230 -9.95 -9.05 5.56
CA ASN A 230 -10.91 -10.13 5.46
C ASN A 230 -11.11 -10.79 6.83
N LEU A 231 -12.19 -10.41 7.52
CA LEU A 231 -12.53 -10.90 8.86
C LEU A 231 -13.50 -12.10 8.82
N SER A 232 -13.86 -12.61 7.63
CA SER A 232 -14.85 -13.69 7.49
C SER A 232 -14.24 -15.09 7.37
N LYS A 233 -12.91 -15.24 7.38
CA LYS A 233 -12.23 -16.55 7.23
C LYS A 233 -12.07 -17.35 8.53
N THR A 234 -12.45 -16.81 9.69
CA THR A 234 -12.44 -17.56 10.96
C THR A 234 -13.80 -18.24 11.17
N GLU A 235 -14.17 -19.17 10.28
CA GLU A 235 -15.27 -20.11 10.53
C GLU A 235 -14.72 -21.31 11.32
N GLY A 236 -15.06 -21.39 12.61
CA GLY A 236 -14.77 -22.56 13.47
C GLY A 236 -14.07 -22.25 14.80
N GLN A 237 -13.49 -21.07 14.95
CA GLN A 237 -13.00 -20.54 16.24
C GLN A 237 -13.62 -19.15 16.43
N GLN A 238 -13.92 -18.74 17.67
CA GLN A 238 -14.53 -17.44 17.98
C GLN A 238 -13.91 -16.33 17.13
N GLY A 239 -14.64 -15.88 16.10
CA GLY A 239 -14.05 -15.07 15.04
C GLY A 239 -13.41 -13.80 15.58
N ILE A 240 -12.22 -13.48 15.07
CA ILE A 240 -11.49 -12.27 15.45
C ILE A 240 -12.33 -11.06 15.00
N LYS A 241 -13.06 -10.45 15.95
CA LYS A 241 -13.93 -9.29 15.69
C LYS A 241 -13.16 -8.01 15.33
N LYS A 242 -11.84 -7.98 15.54
CA LYS A 242 -11.00 -6.79 15.39
C LYS A 242 -9.61 -7.18 14.88
N LEU A 243 -9.20 -6.60 13.75
CA LEU A 243 -7.84 -6.73 13.26
C LEU A 243 -6.86 -6.13 14.29
N ASP A 244 -5.89 -6.94 14.72
CA ASP A 244 -4.80 -6.48 15.57
C ASP A 244 -3.52 -6.29 14.73
N ILE A 245 -3.16 -5.03 14.51
CA ILE A 245 -1.91 -4.60 13.86
C ILE A 245 -0.94 -3.95 14.85
N GLN A 246 -1.22 -4.01 16.16
CA GLN A 246 -0.42 -3.33 17.17
C GLN A 246 1.01 -3.87 17.17
N TYR A 247 1.18 -5.19 17.06
CA TYR A 247 2.49 -5.82 17.03
C TYR A 247 3.35 -5.39 15.83
N PRO A 248 2.91 -5.51 14.56
CA PRO A 248 3.65 -4.99 13.41
C PRO A 248 4.00 -3.50 13.52
N CYS A 249 3.06 -2.68 13.98
CA CYS A 249 3.27 -1.25 14.16
C CYS A 249 4.29 -0.94 15.26
N SER A 250 4.26 -1.66 16.38
CA SER A 250 5.20 -1.50 17.50
C SER A 250 6.63 -1.90 17.12
N GLU A 251 6.78 -3.00 16.39
CA GLU A 251 8.10 -3.40 15.87
C GLU A 251 8.64 -2.39 14.85
N PHE A 252 7.79 -1.87 13.96
CA PHE A 252 8.21 -0.84 13.02
C PHE A 252 8.61 0.45 13.74
N TYR A 253 7.85 0.87 14.74
CA TYR A 253 8.18 2.01 15.60
C TYR A 253 9.56 1.83 16.26
N SER A 254 9.81 0.65 16.82
CA SER A 254 11.09 0.31 17.46
C SER A 254 12.24 0.28 16.46
N LEU A 255 12.01 -0.24 15.25
CA LEU A 255 12.98 -0.23 14.15
C LEU A 255 13.31 1.20 13.70
N CYS A 256 12.34 2.11 13.65
CA CYS A 256 12.58 3.50 13.32
C CYS A 256 13.43 4.19 14.40
N LYS A 257 13.14 3.93 15.68
CA LYS A 257 13.90 4.47 16.82
C LYS A 257 15.31 3.90 16.96
N SER A 258 15.63 2.77 16.33
CA SER A 258 16.99 2.20 16.34
C SER A 258 17.93 2.87 15.34
N TRP A 259 17.47 3.88 14.59
CA TRP A 259 18.35 4.70 13.77
C TRP A 259 19.43 5.37 14.62
N THR A 260 20.68 5.30 14.19
CA THR A 260 21.84 5.73 14.98
C THR A 260 21.83 7.22 15.33
N SER A 261 21.20 8.04 14.50
CA SER A 261 21.06 9.49 14.70
C SER A 261 19.72 9.87 15.33
N PHE A 262 18.90 8.90 15.73
CA PHE A 262 17.61 9.16 16.35
C PHE A 262 17.79 9.97 17.65
N ASN A 263 16.91 10.95 17.85
CA ASN A 263 16.95 11.85 18.99
C ASN A 263 15.50 12.19 19.36
N GLU A 264 15.08 11.83 20.56
CA GLU A 264 13.70 12.00 21.01
C GLU A 264 13.24 13.45 21.11
N SER A 265 14.16 14.42 21.22
CA SER A 265 13.79 15.84 21.24
C SER A 265 13.57 16.43 19.85
N MET A 266 14.04 15.77 18.80
CA MET A 266 14.00 16.29 17.42
C MET A 266 13.16 15.42 16.49
N HIS A 267 13.19 14.10 16.67
CA HIS A 267 12.65 13.11 15.77
C HIS A 267 11.37 12.50 16.35
N LEU A 268 10.28 12.60 15.58
CA LEU A 268 9.00 12.00 15.92
C LEU A 268 8.56 11.05 14.81
N ILE A 269 7.82 10.02 15.21
CA ILE A 269 7.16 9.09 14.29
C ILE A 269 5.79 8.70 14.86
N GLN A 270 4.79 8.66 13.99
CA GLN A 270 3.45 8.21 14.34
C GLN A 270 2.86 7.32 13.26
N ILE A 271 2.15 6.28 13.67
CA ILE A 271 1.41 5.40 12.76
C ILE A 271 -0.07 5.53 13.11
N LYS A 272 -0.89 5.92 12.14
CA LYS A 272 -2.32 6.18 12.31
C LYS A 272 -3.13 5.24 11.44
N ASN A 273 -4.23 4.73 11.98
CA ASN A 273 -5.25 4.07 11.18
C ASN A 273 -6.25 5.10 10.68
N VAL A 274 -6.30 5.28 9.36
CA VAL A 274 -7.12 6.28 8.68
C VAL A 274 -8.17 5.55 7.85
N LYS A 275 -9.44 5.89 8.05
CA LYS A 275 -10.53 5.34 7.22
C LYS A 275 -10.57 6.08 5.90
N LEU A 276 -11.08 5.42 4.86
CA LEU A 276 -11.24 6.02 3.52
C LEU A 276 -11.84 7.44 3.54
N TYR A 277 -12.93 7.62 4.29
CA TYR A 277 -13.62 8.91 4.40
C TYR A 277 -12.97 9.90 5.36
N ASP A 278 -11.83 9.59 5.97
CA ASP A 278 -11.03 10.46 6.85
C ASP A 278 -9.62 10.71 6.29
N LEU A 279 -9.35 10.26 5.06
CA LEU A 279 -8.13 10.64 4.34
C LEU A 279 -8.04 12.16 4.18
N PRO A 280 -6.84 12.74 4.25
CA PRO A 280 -6.65 14.18 4.06
C PRO A 280 -6.89 14.57 2.59
N ASN A 281 -7.18 15.85 2.33
CA ASN A 281 -7.57 16.39 1.05
C ASN A 281 -6.40 16.45 0.05
N ASP A 282 -5.16 16.56 0.54
CA ASP A 282 -3.96 16.65 -0.29
C ASP A 282 -3.58 15.35 -1.02
N VAL A 283 -4.26 14.23 -0.73
CA VAL A 283 -4.10 12.97 -1.49
C VAL A 283 -4.88 12.95 -2.81
N TYR A 284 -5.87 13.85 -2.95
CA TYR A 284 -6.71 13.97 -4.12
C TYR A 284 -6.18 15.08 -5.03
N ILE A 285 -6.22 14.83 -6.34
CA ILE A 285 -5.85 15.86 -7.34
C ILE A 285 -7.07 16.67 -7.76
N GLU A 286 -6.85 17.77 -8.49
CA GLU A 286 -7.92 18.58 -9.05
C GLU A 286 -8.90 17.73 -9.88
N GLY A 287 -10.19 17.86 -9.61
CA GLY A 287 -11.25 17.08 -10.24
C GLY A 287 -11.63 15.78 -9.52
N GLU A 288 -10.81 15.27 -8.59
CA GLU A 288 -11.18 14.08 -7.83
C GLU A 288 -12.15 14.39 -6.69
N ILE A 289 -13.23 13.62 -6.63
CA ILE A 289 -14.21 13.74 -5.55
C ILE A 289 -13.83 12.76 -4.45
N ARG A 290 -13.62 13.31 -3.26
CA ARG A 290 -13.40 12.54 -2.05
C ARG A 290 -14.61 11.64 -1.70
N PRO A 291 -14.38 10.38 -1.28
CA PRO A 291 -15.41 9.52 -0.72
C PRO A 291 -16.01 10.07 0.58
N LYS A 292 -17.34 10.16 0.63
CA LYS A 292 -18.09 10.60 1.82
C LYS A 292 -18.61 9.41 2.61
N LYS A 293 -18.71 9.58 3.94
CA LYS A 293 -19.32 8.58 4.82
C LYS A 293 -20.81 8.45 4.48
N VAL A 294 -21.23 7.28 4.01
CA VAL A 294 -22.66 6.99 3.80
C VAL A 294 -23.36 6.93 5.15
N SER A 295 -24.17 7.93 5.48
CA SER A 295 -25.05 7.85 6.64
C SER A 295 -26.18 6.86 6.32
N LYS A 296 -26.14 5.67 6.93
CA LYS A 296 -27.30 4.78 6.92
C LYS A 296 -28.43 5.48 7.67
N LYS A 297 -29.31 6.19 6.96
CA LYS A 297 -30.62 6.56 7.50
C LYS A 297 -31.29 5.24 7.91
N ARG A 298 -31.43 5.01 9.22
CA ARG A 298 -32.31 3.96 9.76
C ARG A 298 -33.68 4.22 9.14
N LYS A 299 -34.15 3.36 8.22
CA LYS A 299 -35.58 3.28 7.90
C LYS A 299 -36.27 2.93 9.22
N LYS A 300 -36.97 3.88 9.83
CA LYS A 300 -37.99 3.58 10.85
C LYS A 300 -39.02 2.70 10.14
N LEU A 301 -39.01 1.41 10.41
CA LEU A 301 -40.13 0.54 10.11
C LEU A 301 -41.31 1.08 10.95
N THR A 302 -42.30 1.63 10.27
CA THR A 302 -43.59 2.00 10.87
C THR A 302 -44.28 0.73 11.35
N SER A 303 -44.69 0.73 12.61
CA SER A 303 -45.45 -0.32 13.27
C SER A 303 -46.84 -0.45 12.64
N SER A 304 -46.99 -1.36 11.68
CA SER A 304 -48.29 -1.91 11.30
C SER A 304 -48.07 -3.18 10.47
N ASP A 305 -47.88 -4.30 11.15
CA ASP A 305 -48.44 -5.60 10.75
C ASP A 305 -48.08 -6.65 11.82
N GLN A 306 -48.87 -6.60 12.91
CA GLN A 306 -49.03 -7.74 13.79
C GLN A 306 -49.83 -8.82 13.04
N LEU A 307 -49.13 -9.74 12.37
CA LEU A 307 -49.75 -10.96 11.90
C LEU A 307 -49.91 -11.93 13.09
N LYS A 308 -51.18 -12.18 13.39
CA LYS A 308 -51.76 -13.08 14.40
C LYS A 308 -51.01 -14.42 14.46
N ARG A 309 -50.46 -14.74 15.63
CA ARG A 309 -50.02 -16.09 15.99
C ARG A 309 -51.23 -16.83 16.59
N VAL A 310 -51.69 -17.88 15.91
CA VAL A 310 -52.81 -18.74 16.36
C VAL A 310 -52.37 -19.52 17.61
N LYS A 311 -53.24 -19.53 18.63
CA LYS A 311 -53.07 -20.27 19.90
C LYS A 311 -53.19 -21.78 19.67
N SER A 312 -52.23 -22.54 20.19
CA SER A 312 -52.31 -23.99 20.36
C SER A 312 -53.05 -24.33 21.65
N GLU A 313 -54.13 -25.10 21.57
CA GLU A 313 -54.79 -25.75 22.72
C GLU A 313 -54.14 -27.11 23.02
N ASN A 314 -54.23 -27.49 24.29
CA ASN A 314 -53.53 -28.59 24.94
C ASN A 314 -54.30 -29.92 24.91
N SER A 315 -53.54 -31.03 24.78
CA SER A 315 -53.73 -32.35 25.43
C SER A 315 -54.68 -33.39 24.80
N PRO A 316 -54.53 -34.71 25.09
CA PRO A 316 -53.37 -35.47 25.59
C PRO A 316 -53.06 -36.79 24.82
N ILE A 317 -51.99 -37.43 25.28
CA ILE A 317 -51.38 -38.72 24.94
C ILE A 317 -52.34 -39.91 25.06
N ALA A 318 -52.29 -40.86 24.11
CA ALA A 318 -52.57 -42.28 24.38
C ALA A 318 -51.86 -43.23 23.40
N ASN A 319 -51.15 -44.17 24.02
CA ASN A 319 -50.31 -45.27 23.54
C ASN A 319 -50.74 -46.05 22.29
N THR A 320 -49.71 -46.38 21.52
CA THR A 320 -49.59 -47.51 20.59
C THR A 320 -49.75 -48.86 21.31
N ASN A 321 -50.53 -49.76 20.71
CA ASN A 321 -50.29 -51.20 20.81
C ASN A 321 -50.80 -51.90 19.55
N THR A 322 -50.01 -52.90 19.15
CA THR A 322 -50.13 -53.90 18.06
C THR A 322 -49.93 -53.43 16.64
#